data_AF-A0AAQ3LZZ0-F1
#
_entry.id   AF-A0AAQ3LZZ0-F1
#
_cell.length_a   1.000
_cell.length_b   1.000
_cell.length_c   1.000
_cell.angle_alpha   90.00
_cell.angle_beta   90.00
_cell.angle_gamma   90.00
#
_symmetry.space_group_name_H-M   'P 1'
#
loop_
_entity.id
_entity.type
_entity.pdbx_description
1 polymer ?
#
loop_
_entity_poly.entity_id
_entity_poly.type
_entity_poly.pdbx_seq_one_letter_code
_entity_poly.pdbx_strand_id
1 'polypeptide(L)'
;MADSSSPIAGTVQAAQNDTYSNDVERRANAGTPMQRIFASQGETEQQHAAHACTKPTPHWGLEHGNEDFLFYCMAVPSWILMIVAAALAPYYRTSSPEFIGTMSAFLALHWAAWLQTAVGMLQRASWVRDESDLEDRRTFLRLAVRLNRLMMPTAGIALAVFIQAYARRHNLSDLAYWLLFLLTFIWNMVFSVMNAYNNITWENDRLREEGEHAYESTFLAILGIPS
;
A
#
# COMPACT_ATOMS: atom_id res chain seq x y z
N MET A 1 -48.27 -48.93 54.63
CA MET A 1 -48.60 -49.91 53.58
C MET A 1 -47.79 -49.55 52.35
N ALA A 2 -47.04 -50.53 51.84
CA ALA A 2 -46.23 -50.65 50.61
C ALA A 2 -46.09 -49.42 49.67
N ASP A 3 -44.90 -48.92 49.32
CA ASP A 3 -43.75 -49.52 48.61
C ASP A 3 -43.96 -49.63 47.08
N SER A 4 -43.19 -48.84 46.30
CA SER A 4 -42.59 -49.23 45.00
C SER A 4 -41.90 -48.06 44.25
N SER A 5 -40.59 -47.95 44.45
CA SER A 5 -39.50 -47.83 43.44
C SER A 5 -39.67 -47.13 42.07
N SER A 6 -38.78 -46.13 41.89
CA SER A 6 -37.88 -45.86 40.73
C SER A 6 -38.28 -44.86 39.61
N PRO A 7 -37.33 -44.00 39.16
CA PRO A 7 -37.45 -43.18 37.96
C PRO A 7 -36.82 -43.87 36.74
N ILE A 8 -37.45 -43.79 35.57
CA ILE A 8 -36.81 -44.13 34.28
C ILE A 8 -36.69 -42.84 33.46
N ALA A 9 -35.63 -42.09 33.73
CA ALA A 9 -35.07 -41.11 32.82
C ALA A 9 -33.85 -41.76 32.17
N GLY A 10 -34.00 -42.24 30.94
CA GLY A 10 -32.88 -42.84 30.20
C GLY A 10 -33.36 -43.89 29.22
N THR A 11 -33.85 -43.47 28.05
CA THR A 11 -33.92 -44.35 26.85
C THR A 11 -34.23 -43.63 25.52
N VAL A 12 -34.16 -42.29 25.45
CA VAL A 12 -34.41 -41.57 24.16
C VAL A 12 -33.21 -40.74 23.69
N GLN A 13 -32.04 -40.89 24.34
CA GLN A 13 -30.84 -40.10 24.00
C GLN A 13 -29.66 -40.92 23.45
N ALA A 14 -29.86 -42.21 23.19
CA ALA A 14 -28.82 -43.09 22.65
C ALA A 14 -28.95 -43.36 21.14
N ALA A 15 -30.13 -43.17 20.53
CA ALA A 15 -30.33 -43.51 19.11
C ALA A 15 -29.97 -42.38 18.12
N GLN A 16 -29.70 -41.17 18.60
CA GLN A 16 -29.46 -40.01 17.74
C GLN A 16 -27.97 -39.61 17.64
N ASN A 17 -27.13 -40.14 18.53
CA ASN A 17 -25.67 -39.94 18.48
C ASN A 17 -24.95 -40.97 17.60
N ASP A 18 -25.53 -42.15 17.38
CA ASP A 18 -24.89 -43.21 16.60
C ASP A 18 -24.98 -42.99 15.08
N THR A 19 -25.95 -42.21 14.60
CA THR A 19 -26.04 -41.88 13.17
C THR A 19 -25.09 -40.76 12.77
N TYR A 20 -24.85 -39.78 13.67
CA TYR A 20 -23.92 -38.67 13.40
C TYR A 20 -22.44 -39.08 13.52
N SER A 21 -22.11 -40.08 14.36
CA SER A 21 -20.73 -40.55 14.53
C SER A 21 -20.24 -41.38 13.33
N ASN A 22 -21.12 -42.19 12.73
CA ASN A 22 -20.75 -43.09 11.63
C ASN A 22 -20.54 -42.37 10.28
N ASP A 23 -21.20 -41.23 10.05
CA ASP A 23 -20.98 -40.42 8.84
C ASP A 23 -19.69 -39.59 8.90
N VAL A 24 -19.22 -39.25 10.10
CA VAL A 24 -17.94 -38.57 10.31
C VAL A 24 -16.77 -39.55 10.13
N GLU A 25 -16.87 -40.77 10.66
CA GLU A 25 -15.83 -41.80 10.46
C GLU A 25 -15.78 -42.37 9.03
N ARG A 26 -16.91 -42.46 8.32
CA ARG A 26 -16.90 -42.86 6.89
C ARG A 26 -16.31 -41.79 5.97
N ARG A 27 -16.40 -40.50 6.32
CA ARG A 27 -15.74 -39.42 5.58
C ARG A 27 -14.26 -39.27 5.93
N ALA A 28 -13.82 -39.79 7.08
CA ALA A 28 -12.41 -39.79 7.47
C ALA A 28 -11.55 -40.83 6.71
N ASN A 29 -12.17 -41.87 6.13
CA ASN A 29 -11.46 -43.00 5.48
C ASN A 29 -11.65 -43.09 3.96
N ALA A 30 -12.22 -42.07 3.32
CA ALA A 30 -12.42 -42.03 1.87
C ALA A 30 -11.59 -40.91 1.23
N GLY A 31 -10.31 -41.21 1.00
CA GLY A 31 -9.42 -40.36 0.20
C GLY A 31 -8.81 -39.22 1.01
N THR A 32 -7.50 -39.06 0.82
CA THR A 32 -6.65 -37.94 1.25
C THR A 32 -7.45 -36.65 1.47
N PRO A 33 -7.31 -35.94 2.61
CA PRO A 33 -7.85 -34.60 2.70
C PRO A 33 -7.05 -33.75 1.71
N MET A 34 -7.57 -33.61 0.49
CA MET A 34 -7.37 -32.38 -0.23
C MET A 34 -8.02 -31.32 0.66
N GLN A 35 -7.21 -30.76 1.56
CA GLN A 35 -7.36 -29.38 1.98
C GLN A 35 -7.78 -28.64 0.72
N ARG A 36 -8.97 -28.03 0.73
CA ARG A 36 -9.29 -27.03 -0.28
C ARG A 36 -8.32 -25.89 -0.02
N ILE A 37 -7.15 -26.04 -0.61
CA ILE A 37 -6.17 -25.01 -0.77
C ILE A 37 -6.89 -23.97 -1.62
N PHE A 38 -7.08 -22.76 -1.07
CA PHE A 38 -7.46 -21.65 -1.94
C PHE A 38 -6.42 -21.55 -3.04
N ALA A 39 -6.88 -21.62 -4.29
CA ALA A 39 -6.03 -21.82 -5.46
C ALA A 39 -5.02 -20.69 -5.70
N SER A 40 -5.05 -19.60 -4.91
CA SER A 40 -4.13 -18.48 -5.04
C SER A 40 -2.90 -18.55 -4.13
N GLN A 41 -2.92 -19.17 -2.94
CA GLN A 41 -1.79 -19.01 -1.98
C GLN A 41 -1.42 -20.20 -1.06
N GLY A 42 -1.98 -21.40 -1.23
CA GLY A 42 -1.48 -22.56 -0.45
C GLY A 42 -1.95 -22.64 1.00
N GLU A 43 -2.79 -21.70 1.46
CA GLU A 43 -3.36 -21.70 2.80
C GLU A 43 -4.70 -22.45 2.90
N THR A 44 -4.97 -22.95 4.10
CA THR A 44 -6.16 -23.72 4.46
C THR A 44 -7.31 -22.82 4.90
N GLU A 45 -8.56 -23.26 4.74
CA GLU A 45 -9.76 -22.54 5.22
C GLU A 45 -9.67 -22.17 6.73
N GLN A 46 -8.97 -22.97 7.53
CA GLN A 46 -8.76 -22.70 8.96
C GLN A 46 -7.73 -21.59 9.21
N GLN A 47 -6.68 -21.51 8.40
CA GLN A 47 -5.71 -20.39 8.44
C GLN A 47 -6.40 -19.09 8.01
N HIS A 48 -7.22 -19.15 6.97
CA HIS A 48 -8.00 -18.02 6.48
C HIS A 48 -8.97 -17.47 7.53
N ALA A 49 -9.67 -18.35 8.26
CA ALA A 49 -10.55 -17.96 9.36
C ALA A 49 -9.79 -17.38 10.58
N ALA A 50 -8.52 -17.75 10.76
CA ALA A 50 -7.68 -17.26 11.85
C ALA A 50 -7.24 -15.80 11.65
N HIS A 51 -7.17 -15.31 10.40
CA HIS A 51 -6.83 -13.92 10.08
C HIS A 51 -7.79 -12.89 10.70
N ALA A 52 -9.08 -13.26 10.84
CA ALA A 52 -10.07 -12.41 11.50
C ALA A 52 -9.81 -12.21 13.02
N CYS A 53 -8.93 -13.02 13.61
CA CYS A 53 -8.60 -12.98 15.04
C CYS A 53 -7.27 -12.27 15.35
N THR A 54 -6.54 -11.77 14.35
CA THR A 54 -5.22 -11.14 14.55
C THR A 54 -5.37 -9.81 15.29
N LYS A 55 -4.53 -9.59 16.31
CA LYS A 55 -4.53 -8.34 17.08
C LYS A 55 -3.70 -7.28 16.36
N PRO A 56 -4.17 -6.02 16.28
CA PRO A 56 -3.42 -4.95 15.63
C PRO A 56 -2.06 -4.73 16.30
N THR A 57 -1.01 -4.55 15.50
CA THR A 57 0.31 -4.18 16.01
C THR A 57 0.41 -2.67 16.24
N PRO A 58 1.01 -2.22 17.37
CA PRO A 58 1.15 -0.79 17.63
C PRO A 58 2.23 -0.19 16.74
N HIS A 59 1.84 0.75 15.87
CA HIS A 59 2.77 1.52 15.04
C HIS A 59 3.06 2.88 15.64
N TRP A 60 4.28 3.38 15.38
CA TRP A 60 4.70 4.70 15.81
C TRP A 60 4.46 5.72 14.69
N GLY A 61 3.85 6.85 15.03
CA GLY A 61 3.56 7.90 14.06
C GLY A 61 2.32 8.71 14.41
N LEU A 62 1.85 9.45 13.42
CA LEU A 62 0.62 10.23 13.51
C LEU A 62 -0.58 9.36 13.12
N GLU A 63 -1.75 9.72 13.63
CA GLU A 63 -3.02 9.19 13.15
C GLU A 63 -3.21 9.54 11.66
N HIS A 64 -3.90 8.67 10.92
CA HIS A 64 -4.15 8.75 9.48
C HIS A 64 -4.46 10.16 8.96
N GLY A 65 -5.39 10.88 9.60
CA GLY A 65 -5.77 12.24 9.17
C GLY A 65 -4.66 13.28 9.33
N ASN A 66 -3.94 13.24 10.46
CA ASN A 66 -2.84 14.15 10.74
C ASN A 66 -1.61 13.82 9.88
N GLU A 67 -1.39 12.53 9.59
CA GLU A 67 -0.35 12.06 8.70
C GLU A 67 -0.56 12.59 7.27
N ASP A 68 -1.79 12.48 6.75
CA ASP A 68 -2.12 12.97 5.41
C ASP A 68 -2.08 14.49 5.33
N PHE A 69 -2.54 15.20 6.38
CA PHE A 69 -2.43 16.66 6.45
C PHE A 69 -0.97 17.11 6.38
N LEU A 70 -0.10 16.52 7.20
CA LEU A 70 1.34 16.83 7.19
C LEU A 70 1.98 16.53 5.82
N PHE A 71 1.61 15.40 5.22
CA PHE A 71 2.08 15.04 3.88
C PHE A 71 1.74 16.12 2.85
N TYR A 72 0.48 16.59 2.79
CA TYR A 72 0.08 17.62 1.82
C TYR A 72 0.68 19.00 2.13
N CYS A 73 0.95 19.31 3.41
CA CYS A 73 1.68 20.52 3.79
C CYS A 73 3.11 20.55 3.26
N MET A 74 3.69 19.40 2.91
CA MET A 74 5.02 19.31 2.28
C MET A 74 4.92 19.10 0.77
N ALA A 75 4.05 18.19 0.32
CA ALA A 75 3.92 17.82 -1.09
C ALA A 75 3.46 18.99 -1.97
N VAL A 76 2.41 19.71 -1.58
CA VAL A 76 1.85 20.80 -2.39
C VAL A 76 2.86 21.96 -2.54
N PRO A 77 3.46 22.49 -1.46
CA PRO A 77 4.50 23.50 -1.61
C PRO A 77 5.71 23.01 -2.41
N SER A 78 6.08 21.73 -2.31
CA SER A 78 7.18 21.18 -3.12
C SER A 78 6.89 21.30 -4.63
N TRP A 79 5.68 20.99 -5.08
CA TRP A 79 5.30 21.13 -6.48
C TRP A 79 5.30 22.58 -6.94
N ILE A 80 4.81 23.50 -6.10
CA ILE A 80 4.82 24.94 -6.38
C ILE A 80 6.27 25.41 -6.54
N LEU A 81 7.16 25.05 -5.60
CA LEU A 81 8.58 25.42 -5.65
C LEU A 81 9.27 24.84 -6.88
N MET A 82 8.95 23.62 -7.29
CA MET A 82 9.49 23.04 -8.53
C MET A 82 9.05 23.83 -9.77
N ILE A 83 7.77 24.25 -9.84
CA ILE A 83 7.26 25.09 -10.93
C ILE A 83 7.94 26.47 -10.92
N VAL A 84 8.13 27.08 -9.74
CA VAL A 84 8.82 28.36 -9.59
C VAL A 84 10.28 28.23 -10.00
N ALA A 85 10.99 27.18 -9.57
CA ALA A 85 12.37 26.92 -9.98
C ALA A 85 12.48 26.74 -11.50
N ALA A 86 11.52 26.05 -12.12
CA ALA A 86 11.44 25.90 -13.56
C ALA A 86 11.23 27.24 -14.28
N ALA A 87 10.43 28.15 -13.71
CA ALA A 87 10.19 29.48 -14.25
C ALA A 87 11.39 30.42 -14.06
N LEU A 88 12.14 30.31 -12.96
CA LEU A 88 13.29 31.17 -12.65
C LEU A 88 14.53 30.84 -13.48
N ALA A 89 14.79 29.55 -13.73
CA ALA A 89 16.00 29.10 -14.40
C ALA A 89 16.28 29.77 -15.76
N PRO A 90 15.31 29.96 -16.67
CA PRO A 90 15.55 30.66 -17.93
C PRO A 90 15.98 32.14 -17.78
N TYR A 91 15.59 32.81 -16.70
CA TYR A 91 15.88 34.24 -16.50
C TYR A 91 17.15 34.46 -15.68
N TYR A 92 17.30 33.74 -14.56
CA TYR A 92 18.36 33.95 -13.59
C TYR A 92 19.52 32.96 -13.73
N ARG A 93 19.38 31.93 -14.57
CA ARG A 93 20.30 30.78 -14.71
C ARG A 93 20.35 29.93 -13.44
N THR A 94 20.87 28.70 -13.57
CA THR A 94 20.90 27.73 -12.47
C THR A 94 21.93 28.04 -11.38
N SER A 95 22.87 28.96 -11.63
CA SER A 95 23.86 29.40 -10.67
C SER A 95 23.36 30.51 -9.74
N SER A 96 22.16 31.04 -9.98
CA SER A 96 21.59 32.11 -9.17
C SER A 96 21.17 31.62 -7.79
N PRO A 97 21.34 32.44 -6.73
CA PRO A 97 20.90 32.07 -5.38
C PRO A 97 19.39 31.86 -5.31
N GLU A 98 18.60 32.56 -6.13
CA GLU A 98 17.15 32.43 -6.21
C GLU A 98 16.76 31.04 -6.74
N PHE A 99 17.39 30.58 -7.82
CA PHE A 99 17.15 29.23 -8.34
C PHE A 99 17.60 28.17 -7.34
N ILE A 100 18.81 28.30 -6.80
CA ILE A 100 19.38 27.31 -5.87
C ILE A 100 18.52 27.22 -4.60
N GLY A 101 18.10 28.35 -4.03
CA GLY A 101 17.23 28.38 -2.86
C GLY A 101 15.89 27.71 -3.12
N THR A 102 15.24 28.04 -4.24
CA THR A 102 13.95 27.45 -4.61
C THR A 102 14.06 25.95 -4.87
N MET A 103 15.08 25.52 -5.62
CA MET A 103 15.31 24.10 -5.93
C MET A 103 15.66 23.30 -4.68
N SER A 104 16.45 23.87 -3.76
CA SER A 104 16.81 23.22 -2.49
C SER A 104 15.60 23.07 -1.58
N ALA A 105 14.75 24.11 -1.49
CA ALA A 105 13.51 24.04 -0.72
C ALA A 105 12.52 23.01 -1.31
N PHE A 106 12.42 22.94 -2.64
CA PHE A 106 11.68 21.87 -3.32
C PHE A 106 12.19 20.49 -2.90
N LEU A 107 13.51 20.24 -3.04
CA LEU A 107 14.10 18.94 -2.71
C LEU A 107 13.84 18.58 -1.25
N ALA A 108 14.04 19.52 -0.32
CA ALA A 108 13.82 19.29 1.10
C ALA A 108 12.37 18.85 1.41
N LEU A 109 11.38 19.59 0.90
CA LEU A 109 9.97 19.29 1.16
C LEU A 109 9.51 18.01 0.44
N HIS A 110 9.97 17.80 -0.79
CA HIS A 110 9.66 16.60 -1.56
C HIS A 110 10.21 15.34 -0.87
N TRP A 111 11.49 15.38 -0.47
CA TRP A 111 12.12 14.26 0.24
C TRP A 111 11.53 14.03 1.62
N ALA A 112 11.09 15.08 2.33
CA ALA A 112 10.40 14.93 3.60
C ALA A 112 9.05 14.21 3.43
N ALA A 113 8.24 14.58 2.43
CA ALA A 113 6.98 13.90 2.10
C ALA A 113 7.20 12.45 1.66
N TRP A 114 8.25 12.22 0.86
CA TRP A 114 8.65 10.88 0.41
C TRP A 114 9.06 10.02 1.61
N LEU A 115 9.94 10.53 2.48
CA LEU A 115 10.48 9.79 3.62
C LEU A 115 9.39 9.48 4.65
N GLN A 116 8.49 10.43 4.93
CA GLN A 116 7.34 10.20 5.80
C GLN A 116 6.52 9.00 5.32
N THR A 117 6.25 8.93 4.01
CA THR A 117 5.46 7.84 3.42
C THR A 117 6.25 6.54 3.38
N ALA A 118 7.51 6.57 2.99
CA ALA A 118 8.37 5.38 2.94
C ALA A 118 8.58 4.74 4.33
N VAL A 119 8.75 5.55 5.38
CA VAL A 119 8.87 5.05 6.76
C VAL A 119 7.57 4.38 7.21
N GLY A 120 6.42 4.98 6.91
CA GLY A 120 5.12 4.36 7.20
C GLY A 120 4.93 3.01 6.48
N MET A 121 5.39 2.91 5.23
CA MET A 121 5.39 1.65 4.48
C MET A 121 6.33 0.61 5.10
N LEU A 122 7.55 1.01 5.48
CA LEU A 122 8.53 0.11 6.10
C LEU A 122 8.03 -0.51 7.41
N GLN A 123 7.30 0.26 8.22
CA GLN A 123 6.68 -0.25 9.46
C GLN A 123 5.65 -1.36 9.20
N ARG A 124 5.03 -1.38 8.02
CA ARG A 124 3.91 -2.27 7.65
C ARG A 124 4.25 -3.23 6.52
N ALA A 125 5.54 -3.33 6.19
CA ALA A 125 6.03 -4.20 5.14
C ALA A 125 5.78 -5.67 5.48
N SER A 126 5.64 -6.50 4.45
CA SER A 126 5.30 -7.92 4.58
C SER A 126 6.30 -8.74 5.40
N TRP A 127 7.55 -8.29 5.56
CA TRP A 127 8.53 -8.98 6.42
C TRP A 127 8.48 -8.55 7.90
N VAL A 128 7.76 -7.47 8.22
CA VAL A 128 7.57 -6.98 9.60
C VAL A 128 6.26 -7.48 10.18
N ARG A 129 5.26 -7.60 9.32
CA ARG A 129 3.87 -7.89 9.68
C ARG A 129 3.48 -9.31 9.28
N ASP A 130 2.53 -9.89 10.01
CA ASP A 130 1.88 -11.13 9.63
C ASP A 130 0.97 -10.95 8.39
N GLU A 131 1.04 -11.86 7.42
CA GLU A 131 0.25 -11.78 6.18
C GLU A 131 -1.26 -11.79 6.45
N SER A 132 -1.64 -12.36 7.60
CA SER A 132 -2.99 -12.39 8.15
C SER A 132 -3.59 -11.03 8.54
N ASP A 133 -2.75 -10.03 8.79
CA ASP A 133 -3.20 -8.73 9.29
C ASP A 133 -3.70 -7.84 8.15
N LEU A 134 -5.01 -7.90 7.90
CA LEU A 134 -5.70 -7.17 6.84
C LEU A 134 -5.71 -5.64 7.06
N GLU A 135 -5.68 -5.17 8.30
CA GLU A 135 -5.77 -3.74 8.61
C GLU A 135 -4.51 -3.00 8.18
N ASP A 136 -3.35 -3.55 8.55
CA ASP A 136 -2.08 -2.99 8.16
C ASP A 136 -1.80 -3.16 6.66
N ARG A 137 -2.37 -4.18 6.00
CA ARG A 137 -2.31 -4.33 4.52
C ARG A 137 -3.02 -3.20 3.82
N ARG A 138 -4.26 -2.91 4.24
CA ARG A 138 -5.03 -1.77 3.71
C ARG A 138 -4.27 -0.46 3.93
N THR A 139 -3.66 -0.31 5.11
CA THR A 139 -2.85 0.87 5.43
C THR A 139 -1.59 0.96 4.58
N PHE A 140 -0.89 -0.15 4.36
CA PHE A 140 0.27 -0.22 3.47
C PHE A 140 -0.11 0.12 2.03
N LEU A 141 -1.22 -0.43 1.51
CA LEU A 141 -1.73 -0.12 0.17
C LEU A 141 -2.06 1.38 0.05
N ARG A 142 -2.74 1.97 1.04
CA ARG A 142 -2.99 3.43 1.09
C ARG A 142 -1.70 4.23 1.01
N LEU A 143 -0.68 3.84 1.77
CA LEU A 143 0.62 4.52 1.78
C LEU A 143 1.35 4.36 0.44
N ALA A 144 1.30 3.18 -0.18
CA ALA A 144 1.84 2.94 -1.51
C ALA A 144 1.15 3.81 -2.56
N VAL A 145 -0.18 3.91 -2.53
CA VAL A 145 -0.95 4.81 -3.40
C VAL A 145 -0.58 6.27 -3.13
N ARG A 146 -0.45 6.69 -1.86
CA ARG A 146 -0.02 8.04 -1.49
C ARG A 146 1.38 8.37 -2.02
N LEU A 147 2.29 7.41 -2.03
CA LEU A 147 3.63 7.60 -2.62
C LEU A 147 3.53 7.89 -4.13
N ASN A 148 2.67 7.18 -4.87
CA ASN A 148 2.42 7.50 -6.28
C ASN A 148 1.73 8.87 -6.47
N ARG A 149 0.84 9.28 -5.55
CA ARG A 149 0.27 10.64 -5.55
C ARG A 149 1.33 11.73 -5.37
N LEU A 150 2.49 11.43 -4.79
CA LEU A 150 3.64 12.33 -4.76
C LEU A 150 4.44 12.27 -6.06
N MET A 151 4.83 11.06 -6.47
CA MET A 151 5.82 10.86 -7.52
C MET A 151 5.26 11.11 -8.92
N MET A 152 4.01 10.71 -9.21
CA MET A 152 3.41 10.88 -10.54
C MET A 152 3.27 12.36 -10.94
N PRO A 153 2.69 13.26 -10.10
CA PRO A 153 2.66 14.68 -10.43
C PRO A 153 4.07 15.29 -10.53
N THR A 154 4.98 14.87 -9.65
CA THR A 154 6.36 15.37 -9.66
C THR A 154 7.06 15.01 -10.98
N ALA A 155 6.94 13.75 -11.41
CA ALA A 155 7.47 13.28 -12.69
C ALA A 155 6.82 14.01 -13.87
N GLY A 156 5.51 14.22 -13.85
CA GLY A 156 4.79 14.94 -14.91
C GLY A 156 5.26 16.38 -15.08
N ILE A 157 5.39 17.13 -13.99
CA ILE A 157 5.91 18.50 -14.03
C ILE A 157 7.38 18.49 -14.49
N ALA A 158 8.22 17.63 -13.92
CA ALA A 158 9.63 17.55 -14.28
C ALA A 158 9.85 17.19 -15.76
N LEU A 159 9.03 16.30 -16.32
CA LEU A 159 9.06 15.95 -17.75
C LEU A 159 8.70 17.15 -18.63
N ALA A 160 7.64 17.87 -18.29
CA ALA A 160 7.22 19.05 -19.05
C ALA A 160 8.32 20.13 -19.07
N VAL A 161 8.96 20.36 -17.92
CA VAL A 161 10.09 21.31 -17.81
C VAL A 161 11.31 20.80 -18.57
N PHE A 162 11.64 19.51 -18.45
CA PHE A 162 12.75 18.90 -19.18
C PHE A 162 12.59 19.04 -20.69
N ILE A 163 11.40 18.78 -21.26
CA ILE A 163 11.16 18.93 -22.70
C ILE A 163 11.45 20.36 -23.15
N GLN A 164 10.98 21.35 -22.39
CA GLN A 164 11.21 22.77 -22.68
C GLN A 164 12.69 23.15 -22.54
N ALA A 165 13.37 22.68 -21.50
CA ALA A 165 14.78 22.94 -21.23
C ALA A 165 15.70 22.27 -22.26
N TYR A 166 15.40 21.03 -22.64
CA TYR A 166 16.19 20.23 -23.56
C TYR A 166 16.17 20.78 -24.99
N ALA A 167 15.09 21.44 -25.39
CA ALA A 167 15.05 22.18 -26.67
C ALA A 167 16.09 23.31 -26.72
N ARG A 168 16.53 23.84 -25.57
CA ARG A 168 17.52 24.92 -25.44
C ARG A 168 18.94 24.41 -25.09
N ARG A 169 19.18 23.10 -25.14
CA ARG A 169 20.41 22.44 -24.66
C ARG A 169 21.73 22.89 -25.28
N HIS A 170 21.69 23.61 -26.40
CA HIS A 170 22.89 24.03 -27.13
C HIS A 170 23.73 25.07 -26.36
N ASN A 171 23.17 25.66 -25.30
CA ASN A 171 23.86 26.57 -24.41
C ASN A 171 24.43 25.82 -23.20
N LEU A 172 25.76 25.78 -23.06
CA LEU A 172 26.44 25.11 -21.93
C LEU A 172 26.06 25.71 -20.56
N SER A 173 25.66 26.98 -20.53
CA SER A 173 25.18 27.62 -19.29
C SER A 173 23.82 27.09 -18.82
N ASP A 174 23.10 26.34 -19.68
CA ASP A 174 21.84 25.68 -19.36
C ASP A 174 21.99 24.16 -19.17
N LEU A 175 23.23 23.63 -19.17
CA LEU A 175 23.50 22.19 -19.03
C LEU A 175 22.92 21.63 -17.73
N ALA A 176 23.15 22.31 -16.61
CA ALA A 176 22.63 21.89 -15.31
C ALA A 176 21.10 21.94 -15.25
N TYR A 177 20.47 22.86 -15.99
CA TYR A 177 19.03 23.05 -15.96
C TYR A 177 18.28 21.82 -16.47
N TRP A 178 18.54 21.40 -17.70
CA TRP A 178 17.82 20.25 -18.26
C TRP A 178 18.20 18.93 -17.58
N LEU A 179 19.46 18.78 -17.13
CA LEU A 179 19.91 17.58 -16.42
C LEU A 179 19.23 17.41 -15.06
N LEU A 180 19.04 18.49 -14.30
CA LEU A 180 18.37 18.42 -13.00
C LEU A 180 16.91 17.97 -13.15
N PHE A 181 16.16 18.57 -14.08
CA PHE A 181 14.77 18.17 -14.31
C PHE A 181 14.65 16.78 -14.95
N LEU A 182 15.61 16.38 -15.79
CA LEU A 182 15.70 15.00 -16.29
C LEU A 182 15.90 14.02 -15.14
N LEU A 183 16.82 14.31 -14.21
CA LEU A 183 17.07 13.45 -13.05
C LEU A 183 15.85 13.37 -12.14
N THR A 184 15.20 14.50 -11.85
CA THR A 184 13.96 14.52 -11.06
C THR A 184 12.86 13.70 -11.72
N PHE A 185 12.71 13.79 -13.05
CA PHE A 185 11.77 12.97 -13.82
C PHE A 185 12.10 11.47 -13.71
N ILE A 186 13.33 11.06 -14.06
CA ILE A 186 13.73 9.65 -14.06
C ILE A 186 13.55 9.03 -12.68
N TRP A 187 14.00 9.73 -11.64
CA TRP A 187 13.88 9.26 -10.26
C TRP A 187 12.40 9.00 -9.92
N ASN A 188 11.55 10.01 -10.03
CA ASN A 188 10.15 9.88 -9.65
C ASN A 188 9.40 8.86 -10.52
N MET A 189 9.69 8.80 -11.82
CA MET A 189 9.04 7.85 -12.71
C MET A 189 9.44 6.41 -12.40
N VAL A 190 10.73 6.12 -12.22
CA VAL A 190 11.22 4.75 -11.93
C VAL A 190 10.67 4.27 -10.58
N PHE A 191 10.76 5.08 -9.53
CA PHE A 191 10.23 4.70 -8.22
C PHE A 191 8.70 4.54 -8.26
N SER A 192 7.98 5.36 -9.03
CA SER A 192 6.54 5.19 -9.22
C SER A 192 6.16 3.91 -9.93
N VAL A 193 6.89 3.50 -10.96
CA VAL A 193 6.64 2.24 -11.66
C VAL A 193 6.98 1.04 -10.78
N MET A 194 8.10 1.08 -10.05
CA MET A 194 8.46 0.03 -9.11
C MET A 194 7.46 -0.10 -7.96
N ASN A 195 6.99 1.02 -7.41
CA ASN A 195 5.97 1.02 -6.37
C ASN A 195 4.61 0.51 -6.91
N ALA A 196 4.24 0.91 -8.13
CA ALA A 196 3.04 0.40 -8.79
C ALA A 196 3.07 -1.13 -8.94
N TYR A 197 4.18 -1.66 -9.46
CA TYR A 197 4.31 -3.08 -9.74
C TYR A 197 4.50 -3.92 -8.45
N ASN A 198 5.45 -3.54 -7.59
CA ASN A 198 5.83 -4.36 -6.44
C ASN A 198 4.89 -4.22 -5.24
N ASN A 199 4.28 -3.05 -5.04
CA ASN A 199 3.50 -2.76 -3.83
C ASN A 199 2.01 -2.65 -4.14
N ILE A 200 1.62 -1.81 -5.10
CA ILE A 200 0.19 -1.53 -5.36
C ILE A 200 -0.49 -2.74 -6.00
N THR A 201 0.02 -3.25 -7.13
CA THR A 201 -0.59 -4.40 -7.81
C THR A 201 -0.60 -5.63 -6.90
N TRP A 202 0.53 -5.92 -6.25
CA TRP A 202 0.66 -7.06 -5.33
C TRP A 202 -0.35 -7.02 -4.18
N GLU A 203 -0.40 -5.93 -3.42
CA GLU A 203 -1.32 -5.83 -2.28
C GLU A 203 -2.78 -5.71 -2.72
N ASN A 204 -3.06 -5.04 -3.84
CA ASN A 204 -4.42 -4.96 -4.36
C ASN A 204 -4.94 -6.34 -4.76
N ASP A 205 -4.19 -7.11 -5.55
CA ASP A 205 -4.63 -8.43 -5.99
C ASP A 205 -4.86 -9.38 -4.81
N ARG A 206 -4.01 -9.34 -3.78
CA ARG A 206 -4.23 -10.14 -2.58
C ARG A 206 -5.42 -9.65 -1.75
N LEU A 207 -5.62 -8.33 -1.58
CA LEU A 207 -6.74 -7.80 -0.79
C LEU A 207 -8.09 -8.05 -1.47
N ARG A 208 -8.14 -8.05 -2.81
CA ARG A 208 -9.36 -8.39 -3.57
C ARG A 208 -9.90 -9.78 -3.27
N GLU A 209 -9.05 -10.71 -2.84
CA GLU A 209 -9.45 -12.08 -2.47
C GLU A 209 -9.97 -12.17 -1.02
N GLU A 210 -9.59 -11.23 -0.15
CA GLU A 210 -9.82 -11.28 1.30
C GLU A 210 -10.92 -10.31 1.78
N GLY A 211 -11.33 -9.32 0.96
CA GLY A 211 -12.49 -8.47 1.24
C GLY A 211 -12.49 -7.13 0.49
N GLU A 212 -13.41 -6.25 0.87
CA GLU A 212 -13.51 -4.89 0.30
C GLU A 212 -12.40 -3.97 0.84
N HIS A 213 -11.91 -3.08 -0.04
CA HIS A 213 -10.98 -2.00 0.27
C HIS A 213 -11.13 -0.84 -0.73
N ALA A 214 -10.66 0.35 -0.37
CA ALA A 214 -10.89 1.61 -1.10
C ALA A 214 -10.16 1.78 -2.46
N TYR A 215 -9.55 0.71 -2.97
CA TYR A 215 -8.70 0.71 -4.16
C TYR A 215 -8.96 -0.53 -5.03
N GLU A 216 -10.23 -0.88 -5.24
CA GLU A 216 -10.60 -2.06 -6.05
C GLU A 216 -9.99 -2.03 -7.46
N SER A 217 -9.94 -0.84 -8.09
CA SER A 217 -9.33 -0.66 -9.40
C SER A 217 -7.83 -0.46 -9.30
N THR A 218 -7.05 -1.49 -9.65
CA THR A 218 -5.58 -1.42 -9.69
C THR A 218 -5.08 -0.26 -10.54
N PHE A 219 -5.74 0.02 -11.66
CA PHE A 219 -5.35 1.12 -12.54
C PHE A 219 -5.50 2.49 -11.86
N LEU A 220 -6.64 2.74 -11.20
CA LEU A 220 -6.86 3.99 -10.47
C LEU A 220 -5.92 4.10 -9.27
N ALA A 221 -5.67 3.00 -8.56
CA ALA A 221 -4.72 2.95 -7.45
C ALA A 221 -3.30 3.32 -7.90
N ILE A 222 -2.84 2.80 -9.05
CA ILE A 222 -1.54 3.15 -9.63
C ILE A 222 -1.45 4.66 -9.93
N LEU A 223 -2.54 5.25 -10.41
CA LEU A 223 -2.64 6.70 -10.66
C LEU A 223 -2.79 7.53 -9.39
N GLY A 224 -2.91 6.91 -8.21
CA GLY A 224 -3.09 7.62 -6.96
C GLY A 224 -4.56 7.96 -6.62
N ILE A 225 -5.52 7.35 -7.30
CA ILE A 225 -6.95 7.68 -7.23
C ILE A 225 -7.70 6.54 -6.51
N PRO A 226 -8.48 6.82 -5.44
CA PRO A 226 -9.33 5.82 -4.80
C PRO A 226 -10.51 5.43 -5.71
N SER A 227 -11.00 4.20 -5.56
CA SER A 227 -12.07 3.63 -6.39
C SER A 227 -13.08 2.87 -5.55
#